data_AF-A0A556RGH3-F1
#
_entry.id   AF-A0A556RGH3-F1
#
_cell.length_a   1.000
_cell.length_b   1.000
_cell.length_c   1.000
_cell.angle_alpha   90.00
_cell.angle_beta   90.00
_cell.angle_gamma   90.00
#
_symmetry.space_group_name_H-M   'P 1'
#
loop_
_entity.id
_entity.type
_entity.pdbx_description
1 polymer ?
#
loop_
_entity_poly.entity_id
_entity_poly.type
_entity_poly.pdbx_seq_one_letter_code
_entity_poly.pdbx_strand_id
1 'polypeptide(L)' 'MIRRIDWTQLINDILNSDRDISIRFIARKVGINKSSIVRLRTCESEPKYCTGEALIKLWRRKTNQPKANPPTLMRR' A
#
# COMPACT_ATOMS: atom_id res chain seq x y z
N MET A 1 9.63 -14.01 14.40
CA MET A 1 9.35 -12.55 14.36
C MET A 1 8.31 -12.28 13.27
N ILE A 2 7.11 -11.86 13.64
CA ILE A 2 6.10 -11.44 12.66
C ILE A 2 6.54 -10.06 12.15
N ARG A 3 7.03 -10.01 10.90
CA ARG A 3 7.36 -8.74 10.25
C ARG A 3 6.04 -8.08 9.83
N ARG A 4 5.68 -6.98 10.49
CA ARG A 4 4.49 -6.18 10.10
C ARG A 4 4.77 -5.47 8.78
N ILE A 5 3.78 -5.40 7.90
CA ILE A 5 3.88 -4.65 6.64
C ILE A 5 3.88 -3.16 6.96
N ASP A 6 4.78 -2.42 6.31
CA ASP A 6 4.78 -0.96 6.33
C ASP A 6 3.83 -0.45 5.25
N TRP A 7 2.57 -0.26 5.63
CA TRP A 7 1.52 0.21 4.73
C TRP A 7 1.77 1.64 4.24
N THR A 8 2.42 2.47 5.06
CA THR A 8 2.79 3.84 4.69
C THR A 8 3.79 3.83 3.55
N GLN A 9 4.88 3.09 3.71
CA GLN A 9 5.89 2.94 2.67
C GLN A 9 5.30 2.30 1.41
N LEU A 10 4.48 1.26 1.56
CA LEU A 10 3.83 0.58 0.44
C LEU A 10 2.97 1.55 -0.39
N ILE A 11 2.18 2.41 0.26
CA ILE A 11 1.36 3.41 -0.43
C ILE A 11 2.24 4.48 -1.09
N ASN A 12 3.31 4.94 -0.42
CA ASN A 12 4.24 5.91 -1.00
C ASN A 12 4.94 5.35 -2.24
N ASP A 13 5.36 4.08 -2.23
CA ASP A 13 5.97 3.43 -3.40
C ASP A 13 5.00 3.39 -4.59
N ILE A 14 3.71 3.10 -4.36
CA ILE A 14 2.70 3.16 -5.42
C ILE A 14 2.58 4.58 -5.97
N LEU A 15 2.52 5.59 -5.10
CA LEU A 15 2.43 6.99 -5.51
C LEU A 15 3.67 7.46 -6.29
N ASN A 16 4.85 6.96 -5.93
CA ASN A 16 6.12 7.33 -6.56
C ASN A 16 6.42 6.52 -7.83
N SER A 17 5.65 5.47 -8.13
CA SER A 17 5.88 4.65 -9.31
C SER A 17 5.58 5.36 -10.64
N ASP A 18 4.72 6.38 -10.62
CA ASP A 18 4.29 7.11 -11.81
C ASP A 18 3.70 8.47 -11.40
N ARG A 19 3.94 9.51 -12.20
CA ARG A 19 3.51 10.90 -11.92
C ARG A 19 2.00 11.06 -11.93
N ASP A 20 1.27 10.21 -12.65
CA ASP A 20 -0.19 10.30 -12.79
C ASP A 20 -0.95 9.53 -11.70
N ILE A 21 -0.25 8.82 -10.82
CA ILE A 21 -0.90 8.06 -9.75
C ILE A 21 -1.26 8.99 -8.59
N SER A 22 -2.56 9.04 -8.31
CA SER A 22 -3.10 9.77 -7.17
C SER A 22 -3.68 8.81 -6.12
N ILE A 23 -3.85 9.30 -4.90
CA ILE A 23 -4.59 8.58 -3.84
C ILE A 23 -5.98 8.15 -4.31
N ARG A 24 -6.64 8.98 -5.14
CA ARG A 24 -7.96 8.66 -5.70
C ARG A 24 -7.90 7.47 -6.67
N PHE A 25 -6.83 7.35 -7.46
CA PHE A 25 -6.59 6.20 -8.32
C PHE A 25 -6.42 4.91 -7.49
N ILE A 26 -5.58 4.96 -6.43
CA ILE A 26 -5.35 3.81 -5.54
C ILE A 26 -6.67 3.36 -4.90
N ALA A 27 -7.42 4.32 -4.32
CA ALA A 27 -8.72 4.08 -3.70
C ALA A 27 -9.69 3.37 -4.67
N ARG A 28 -9.79 3.85 -5.92
CA ARG A 28 -10.63 3.23 -6.96
C ARG A 28 -10.17 1.83 -7.32
N LYS A 29 -8.85 1.57 -7.39
CA LYS A 29 -8.31 0.25 -7.74
C LYS A 29 -8.46 -0.77 -6.63
N VAL A 30 -8.41 -0.34 -5.38
CA VAL A 30 -8.53 -1.19 -4.18
C VAL A 30 -9.99 -1.35 -3.75
N GLY A 31 -10.89 -0.48 -4.22
CA GLY A 31 -12.32 -0.53 -3.89
C GLY A 31 -12.66 0.06 -2.52
N ILE A 32 -11.90 1.07 -2.07
CA ILE A 32 -12.14 1.75 -0.79
C ILE A 32 -12.16 3.26 -0.97
N ASN A 33 -12.59 3.99 0.06
CA ASN A 33 -12.65 5.45 0.03
C ASN A 33 -11.26 6.10 0.10
N LYS A 34 -11.12 7.30 -0.49
CA LYS A 34 -9.89 8.10 -0.44
C LYS A 34 -9.40 8.32 1.01
N SER A 35 -10.32 8.63 1.92
CA SER A 35 -10.01 8.85 3.34
C SER A 35 -9.41 7.62 4.02
N SER A 36 -9.83 6.41 3.62
CA SER A 36 -9.24 5.17 4.10
C SER A 36 -7.79 5.01 3.66
N ILE A 37 -7.47 5.32 2.40
CA ILE A 37 -6.07 5.32 1.91
C ILE A 37 -5.24 6.38 2.63
N VAL A 38 -5.78 7.58 2.86
CA VAL A 38 -5.08 8.62 3.62
C VAL A 38 -4.77 8.13 5.03
N ARG A 39 -5.73 7.55 5.75
CA ARG A 39 -5.49 6.98 7.09
C ARG A 39 -4.43 5.89 7.09
N LEU A 40 -4.46 4.97 6.12
CA LEU A 40 -3.45 3.91 6.00
C LEU A 40 -2.05 4.45 5.73
N ARG A 41 -1.96 5.65 5.12
CA ARG A 41 -0.69 6.33 4.86
C ARG A 41 -0.19 7.16 6.04
N THR A 42 -1.09 7.68 6.88
CA THR A 42 -0.72 8.61 7.97
C THR A 42 -0.71 7.96 9.35
N CYS A 43 -1.41 6.85 9.53
CA CYS A 43 -1.50 6.14 10.79
C CYS A 43 -0.91 4.74 10.65
N GLU A 44 -0.36 4.18 11.74
CA GLU A 44 -0.03 2.76 11.86
C GLU A 44 -1.31 1.92 11.97
N SER A 45 -2.18 2.01 10.96
CA SER A 45 -3.45 1.30 10.90
C SER A 45 -3.34 0.16 9.89
N GLU A 46 -3.81 -1.01 10.29
CA GLU A 46 -3.79 -2.19 9.44
C GLU A 46 -5.08 -2.24 8.60
N PRO A 47 -4.98 -2.38 7.26
CA PRO A 47 -6.17 -2.52 6.43
C PRO A 47 -6.85 -3.87 6.70
N LYS A 48 -8.13 -3.97 6.32
CA LYS A 48 -8.81 -5.26 6.25
C LYS A 48 -8.04 -6.20 5.31
N TYR A 49 -8.10 -7.51 5.58
CA TYR A 49 -7.39 -8.52 4.79
C TYR A 49 -7.54 -8.34 3.27
N CYS A 50 -8.78 -8.20 2.77
CA CYS A 50 -9.06 -7.99 1.35
C CYS A 50 -8.45 -6.69 0.79
N THR A 51 -8.49 -5.60 1.55
CA THR A 51 -7.88 -4.32 1.18
C THR A 51 -6.36 -4.44 1.16
N GLY A 52 -5.76 -5.13 2.13
CA GLY A 52 -4.33 -5.38 2.21
C GLY A 52 -3.80 -6.18 1.03
N GLU A 53 -4.46 -7.29 0.69
CA GLU A 53 -4.15 -8.12 -0.49
C GLU A 53 -4.22 -7.30 -1.79
N ALA A 54 -5.28 -6.49 -1.96
CA ALA A 54 -5.44 -5.64 -3.13
C ALA A 54 -4.34 -4.55 -3.22
N LEU A 55 -3.92 -3.97 -2.09
CA LEU A 55 -2.82 -3.02 -2.03
C LEU A 55 -1.48 -3.65 -2.40
N ILE A 56 -1.17 -4.83 -1.85
CA ILE A 56 0.07 -5.57 -2.17
C ILE A 56 0.10 -5.92 -3.66
N LYS A 57 -1.02 -6.41 -4.21
CA LYS A 57 -1.12 -6.72 -5.64
C LYS A 57 -0.93 -5.49 -6.52
N LEU A 58 -1.48 -4.34 -6.12
CA LEU A 58 -1.29 -3.08 -6.83
C LEU A 58 0.16 -2.60 -6.75
N TRP A 59 0.77 -2.66 -5.57
CA TRP A 59 2.18 -2.33 -5.35
C TRP A 59 3.10 -3.16 -6.25
N ARG A 60 2.99 -4.50 -6.23
CA ARG A 60 3.80 -5.38 -7.08
C ARG A 60 3.70 -5.04 -8.57
N ARG A 61 2.51 -4.69 -9.04
CA ARG A 61 2.28 -4.29 -10.44
C ARG A 61 2.92 -2.95 -10.75
N LYS A 62 2.90 -2.01 -9.81
CA LYS A 62 3.36 -0.64 -10.01
C LYS A 62 4.87 -0.47 -9.80
N THR A 63 5.47 -1.23 -8.90
CA THR A 63 6.93 -1.25 -8.73
C THR A 63 7.65 -2.21 -9.69
N ASN A 64 6.90 -2.90 -10.58
CA ASN A 64 7.39 -3.96 -11.45
C ASN A 64 8.12 -5.10 -10.70
N GLN A 65 7.65 -5.41 -9.48
CA GLN A 65 8.22 -6.43 -8.61
C GLN A 65 7.20 -7.55 -8.30
N PRO A 66 6.92 -8.46 -9.24
CA PRO A 66 5.84 -9.44 -9.12
C PRO A 66 6.05 -10.47 -7.99
N LYS A 67 7.30 -10.71 -7.58
CA LYS A 67 7.66 -11.70 -6.55
C LYS A 67 8.23 -11.08 -5.27
N ALA A 68 8.28 -9.75 -5.17
CA ALA A 68 8.84 -9.10 -3.99
C ALA A 68 7.90 -9.20 -2.79
N ASN A 69 8.52 -9.22 -1.61
CA ASN A 69 7.84 -9.02 -0.36
C ASN A 69 7.55 -7.52 -0.19
N PRO A 70 6.36 -7.17 0.33
CA PRO A 70 6.05 -5.78 0.63
C PRO A 70 7.05 -5.21 1.66
N PRO A 71 7.24 -3.89 1.72
CA PRO A 71 8.06 -3.27 2.74
C PRO A 71 7.54 -3.67 4.13
N THR A 72 8.45 -3.96 5.06
CA THR A 72 8.11 -4.38 6.41
C THR A 72 8.74 -3.47 7.44
N LEU A 73 7.98 -3.13 8.49
CA LEU A 73 8.49 -2.46 9.67
C LEU A 73 9.53 -3.38 10.33
N MET A 74 10.82 -3.03 10.22
CA MET A 74 11.83 -3.63 11.07
C MET A 74 11.66 -3.03 12.47
N ARG A 75 11.35 -3.85 13.47
CA ARG A 75 11.60 -3.44 14.86
C ARG A 75 13.11 -3.19 14.96
N ARG A 76 13.49 -1.93 15.12
CA ARG A 76 14.79 -1.60 15.73
C ARG A 76 14.81 -2.14 17.16
#